data_AF-A0A6N6JI25-F1
#
_entry.id   AF-A0A6N6JI25-F1
#
_cell.length_a   1.000
_cell.length_b   1.000
_cell.length_c   1.000
_cell.angle_alpha   90.00
_cell.angle_beta   90.00
_cell.angle_gamma   90.00
#
_symmetry.space_group_name_H-M   'P 1'
#
loop_
_entity.id
_entity.type
_entity.pdbx_description
1 polymer ?
#
loop_
_entity_poly.entity_id
_entity_poly.type
_entity_poly.pdbx_seq_one_letter_code
_entity_poly.pdbx_strand_id
1 'polypeptide(L)'
;MTRSDFAWLNFDTEFTRPNQEATRTFIIDDDPVTASRQGQSVSAEGYIMIQAEDVGNSSTAEGDVITHRILINGKHLPSFDMVDREGWNLWMDRIPAGFLKKGDNRLTIRRRAVDRFRVANVMVQWREKAGAAGGLTGPDRITANA
;
A
#
# COMPACT_ATOMS: atom_id res chain seq x y z
N MET A 1 19.84 -11.96 9.45
CA MET A 1 19.98 -10.74 8.63
C MET A 1 18.60 -10.36 8.11
N THR A 2 18.31 -9.11 7.81
CA THR A 2 17.01 -8.66 7.28
C THR A 2 17.23 -7.91 5.96
N ARG A 3 16.38 -8.18 4.97
CA ARG A 3 16.42 -7.59 3.62
C ARG A 3 15.29 -6.56 3.47
N SER A 4 15.51 -5.54 2.66
CA SER A 4 14.45 -4.62 2.20
C SER A 4 14.06 -4.97 0.77
N ASP A 5 12.77 -4.88 0.47
CA ASP A 5 12.25 -5.14 -0.86
C ASP A 5 11.00 -4.29 -1.14
N PHE A 6 10.54 -4.27 -2.39
CA PHE A 6 9.35 -3.54 -2.79
C PHE A 6 8.61 -4.22 -3.96
N ALA A 7 7.33 -3.90 -4.09
CA ALA A 7 6.50 -4.23 -5.23
C ALA A 7 5.99 -2.96 -5.88
N TRP A 8 6.24 -2.81 -7.19
CA TRP A 8 5.62 -1.78 -8.02
C TRP A 8 4.37 -2.34 -8.70
N LEU A 9 3.22 -1.77 -8.38
CA LEU A 9 1.91 -2.24 -8.83
C LEU A 9 1.26 -1.18 -9.72
N ASN A 10 1.19 -1.47 -11.02
CA ASN A 10 0.48 -0.62 -11.96
C ASN A 10 -1.04 -0.87 -11.88
N PHE A 11 -1.78 0.12 -11.39
CA PHE A 11 -3.23 0.12 -11.39
C PHE A 11 -3.79 0.69 -12.68
N ASP A 12 -3.31 1.87 -13.11
CA ASP A 12 -3.84 2.68 -14.22
C ASP A 12 -5.38 2.56 -14.35
N THR A 13 -6.07 2.85 -13.24
CA THR A 13 -7.50 2.61 -13.10
C THR A 13 -8.20 3.91 -12.74
N GLU A 14 -9.17 4.31 -13.55
CA GLU A 14 -10.18 5.30 -13.20
C GLU A 14 -11.39 4.58 -12.57
N PHE A 15 -11.86 5.10 -11.43
CA PHE A 15 -12.96 4.49 -10.68
C PHE A 15 -14.26 5.24 -10.94
N THR A 16 -15.11 4.68 -11.80
CA THR A 16 -16.32 5.36 -12.30
C THR A 16 -17.59 4.96 -11.56
N ARG A 17 -17.55 3.90 -10.74
CA ARG A 17 -18.72 3.38 -10.01
C ARG A 17 -18.54 3.45 -8.49
N PRO A 18 -19.61 3.73 -7.72
CA PRO A 18 -19.57 3.60 -6.27
C PRO A 18 -19.11 2.20 -5.85
N ASN A 19 -18.24 2.12 -4.84
CA ASN A 19 -17.70 0.85 -4.33
C ASN A 19 -16.93 0.00 -5.35
N GLN A 20 -16.53 0.57 -6.50
CA GLN A 20 -15.66 -0.13 -7.44
C GLN A 20 -14.34 -0.48 -6.76
N GLU A 21 -13.90 -1.71 -6.98
CA GLU A 21 -12.64 -2.23 -6.47
C GLU A 21 -11.67 -2.54 -7.62
N ALA A 22 -10.39 -2.29 -7.38
CA ALA A 22 -9.31 -2.79 -8.21
C ALA A 22 -8.32 -3.53 -7.30
N THR A 23 -7.87 -4.71 -7.72
CA THR A 23 -6.94 -5.53 -6.94
C THR A 23 -5.67 -5.83 -7.75
N ARG A 24 -4.54 -5.84 -7.07
CA ARG A 24 -3.26 -6.36 -7.55
C ARG A 24 -2.65 -7.29 -6.50
N THR A 25 -1.80 -8.20 -6.96
CA THR A 25 -1.10 -9.17 -6.11
C THR A 25 0.40 -8.91 -6.14
N PHE A 26 1.08 -9.22 -5.04
CA PHE A 26 2.53 -9.23 -4.94
C PHE A 26 2.99 -10.34 -4.01
N ILE A 27 4.22 -10.80 -4.20
CA ILE A 27 4.81 -11.89 -3.43
C ILE A 27 5.82 -11.31 -2.45
N ILE A 28 5.83 -11.86 -1.23
CA ILE A 28 6.89 -11.65 -0.25
C ILE A 28 7.60 -12.99 -0.05
N ASP A 29 8.91 -13.02 -0.23
CA ASP A 29 9.70 -14.27 -0.22
C ASP A 29 9.83 -14.88 1.17
N ASP A 30 9.93 -14.05 2.21
CA ASP A 30 10.13 -14.50 3.57
C ASP A 30 9.23 -13.80 4.60
N ASP A 31 9.37 -14.17 5.87
CA ASP A 31 8.56 -13.58 6.94
C ASP A 31 8.79 -12.05 7.02
N PRO A 32 7.75 -11.22 6.89
CA PRO A 32 7.86 -9.79 7.13
C PRO A 32 8.35 -9.51 8.55
N VAL A 33 9.23 -8.52 8.68
CA VAL A 33 9.73 -8.08 9.98
C VAL A 33 8.61 -7.34 10.72
N THR A 34 8.27 -7.86 11.89
CA THR A 34 7.47 -7.15 12.90
C THR A 34 8.43 -6.55 13.91
N ALA A 35 8.29 -5.26 14.22
CA ALA A 35 8.91 -4.70 15.41
C ALA A 35 7.90 -4.50 16.51
N SER A 36 8.40 -4.32 17.72
CA SER A 36 7.63 -3.77 18.83
C SER A 36 8.26 -2.45 19.23
N ARG A 37 7.49 -1.36 19.24
CA ARG A 37 7.92 -0.10 19.87
C ARG A 37 7.13 0.02 21.18
N GLN A 38 7.82 0.02 22.32
CA GLN A 38 7.20 0.11 23.65
C GLN A 38 6.08 -0.92 23.90
N GLY A 39 6.27 -2.17 23.49
CA GLY A 39 5.28 -3.25 23.68
C GLY A 39 4.13 -3.26 22.66
N GLN A 40 4.02 -2.27 21.77
CA GLN A 40 3.05 -2.26 20.67
C GLN A 40 3.68 -2.86 19.41
N SER A 41 3.09 -3.93 18.87
CA SER A 41 3.51 -4.52 17.60
C SER A 41 3.26 -3.55 16.45
N VAL A 42 4.33 -3.06 15.84
CA VAL A 42 4.33 -2.22 14.64
C VAL A 42 5.11 -2.96 13.56
N SER A 43 4.60 -3.11 12.34
CA SER A 43 5.50 -3.57 11.25
C SER A 43 6.53 -2.46 11.14
N ALA A 44 7.80 -2.74 11.45
CA ALA A 44 8.75 -1.63 11.63
C ALA A 44 8.92 -0.84 10.33
N GLU A 45 8.66 -1.43 9.15
CA GLU A 45 9.29 -0.94 7.91
C GLU A 45 8.42 -1.22 6.67
N GLY A 46 7.12 -1.45 6.86
CA GLY A 46 6.16 -1.54 5.77
C GLY A 46 5.62 -0.16 5.41
N TYR A 47 5.76 0.24 4.14
CA TYR A 47 5.19 1.49 3.64
C TYR A 47 4.42 1.25 2.34
N ILE A 48 3.40 2.06 2.12
CA ILE A 48 2.68 2.12 0.86
C ILE A 48 2.74 3.55 0.33
N MET A 49 3.00 3.69 -0.96
CA MET A 49 2.95 4.96 -1.68
C MET A 49 1.98 4.84 -2.85
N ILE A 50 1.05 5.79 -2.99
CA ILE A 50 0.00 5.76 -4.01
C ILE A 50 0.03 7.06 -4.81
N GLN A 51 0.12 6.95 -6.13
CA GLN A 51 -0.17 8.04 -7.05
C GLN A 51 -1.63 8.01 -7.44
N ALA A 52 -2.37 9.05 -7.06
CA ALA A 52 -3.78 9.21 -7.44
C ALA A 52 -4.07 10.64 -7.90
N GLU A 53 -5.16 10.77 -8.65
CA GLU A 53 -5.64 12.01 -9.26
C GLU A 53 -7.08 12.28 -8.80
N ASP A 54 -7.39 13.55 -8.52
CA ASP A 54 -8.72 14.03 -8.18
C ASP A 54 -9.37 13.25 -7.04
N VAL A 55 -8.69 13.26 -5.88
CA VAL A 55 -9.19 12.68 -4.63
C VAL A 55 -10.12 13.68 -3.96
N GLY A 56 -11.33 13.25 -3.65
CA GLY A 56 -12.32 14.00 -2.88
C GLY A 56 -12.81 13.19 -1.67
N ASN A 57 -13.19 13.90 -0.61
CA ASN A 57 -13.76 13.35 0.62
C ASN A 57 -15.25 13.67 0.75
N SER A 58 -15.87 14.08 -0.38
CA SER A 58 -17.26 14.50 -0.43
C SER A 58 -18.12 13.48 0.30
N SER A 59 -18.95 13.98 1.23
CA SER A 59 -19.88 13.16 1.98
C SER A 59 -20.61 12.20 1.05
N THR A 60 -20.70 10.94 1.46
CA THR A 60 -21.67 10.06 0.80
C THR A 60 -23.08 10.57 1.03
N ALA A 61 -24.07 10.07 0.29
CA ALA A 61 -25.49 10.33 0.58
C ALA A 61 -25.89 9.98 2.03
N GLU A 62 -25.03 9.25 2.76
CA GLU A 62 -25.19 8.81 4.15
C GLU A 62 -24.57 9.78 5.18
N GLY A 63 -23.96 10.90 4.76
CA GLY A 63 -23.51 11.98 5.65
C GLY A 63 -22.13 11.79 6.30
N ASP A 64 -21.48 10.64 6.11
CA ASP A 64 -20.12 10.37 6.60
C ASP A 64 -19.05 10.89 5.63
N VAL A 65 -17.97 11.45 6.18
CA VAL A 65 -16.71 11.71 5.45
C VAL A 65 -16.05 10.36 5.20
N ILE A 66 -16.26 9.78 4.01
CA ILE A 66 -15.66 8.48 3.68
C ILE A 66 -14.46 8.69 2.76
N THR A 67 -13.26 8.45 3.29
CA THR A 67 -12.03 8.32 2.48
C THR A 67 -12.06 7.02 1.67
N HIS A 68 -11.39 7.01 0.51
CA HIS A 68 -11.20 5.77 -0.26
C HIS A 68 -10.52 4.72 0.60
N ARG A 69 -10.89 3.46 0.43
CA ARG A 69 -10.35 2.38 1.25
C ARG A 69 -9.20 1.69 0.56
N ILE A 70 -8.10 1.56 1.29
CA ILE A 70 -6.99 0.70 0.92
C ILE A 70 -7.07 -0.55 1.79
N LEU A 71 -7.07 -1.73 1.15
CA LEU A 71 -7.13 -3.01 1.83
C LEU A 71 -5.89 -3.83 1.46
N ILE A 72 -5.25 -4.41 2.47
CA ILE A 72 -4.19 -5.40 2.26
C ILE A 72 -4.68 -6.71 2.87
N ASN A 73 -4.71 -7.77 2.07
CA ASN A 73 -5.20 -9.09 2.46
C ASN A 73 -6.62 -9.04 3.06
N GLY A 74 -7.47 -8.17 2.51
CA GLY A 74 -8.86 -7.97 2.96
C GLY A 74 -9.01 -7.12 4.22
N LYS A 75 -7.92 -6.68 4.86
CA LYS A 75 -7.95 -5.80 6.03
C LYS A 75 -7.84 -4.35 5.61
N HIS A 76 -8.76 -3.52 6.08
CA HIS A 76 -8.73 -2.07 5.85
C HIS A 76 -7.53 -1.44 6.56
N LEU A 77 -6.76 -0.61 5.84
CA LEU A 77 -5.64 0.14 6.38
C LEU A 77 -6.19 1.33 7.20
N PRO A 78 -6.10 1.31 8.54
CA PRO A 78 -6.92 2.15 9.40
C PRO A 78 -6.51 3.63 9.45
N SER A 79 -5.35 4.00 8.91
CA SER A 79 -4.78 5.36 9.01
C SER A 79 -4.39 5.95 7.66
N PHE A 80 -4.74 5.26 6.56
CA PHE A 80 -4.41 5.74 5.22
C PHE A 80 -5.46 6.75 4.78
N ASP A 81 -5.20 8.01 5.11
CA ASP A 81 -6.10 9.11 4.79
C ASP A 81 -5.53 9.92 3.61
N MET A 82 -6.19 9.81 2.47
CA MET A 82 -5.97 10.74 1.37
C MET A 82 -6.89 11.93 1.56
N VAL A 83 -6.29 13.11 1.72
CA VAL A 83 -6.99 14.39 1.80
C VAL A 83 -7.38 14.90 0.43
N ASP A 84 -8.40 15.77 0.41
CA ASP A 84 -8.95 16.37 -0.81
C ASP A 84 -7.91 17.11 -1.60
N ARG A 85 -7.77 16.70 -2.85
CA ARG A 85 -6.83 17.33 -3.76
C ARG A 85 -7.16 17.01 -5.22
N GLU A 86 -7.29 18.08 -5.99
CA GLU A 86 -7.34 18.01 -7.45
C GLU A 86 -5.96 17.71 -8.05
N GLY A 87 -5.96 17.08 -9.22
CA GLY A 87 -4.77 16.71 -9.97
C GLY A 87 -3.96 15.58 -9.34
N TRP A 88 -2.84 15.27 -9.97
CA TRP A 88 -1.95 14.19 -9.55
C TRP A 88 -1.20 14.51 -8.26
N ASN A 89 -1.31 13.61 -7.30
CA ASN A 89 -0.64 13.71 -6.02
C ASN A 89 -0.08 12.35 -5.58
N LEU A 90 0.83 12.39 -4.61
CA LEU A 90 1.48 11.22 -4.02
C LEU A 90 1.14 11.18 -2.53
N TRP A 91 0.55 10.08 -2.10
CA TRP A 91 0.31 9.80 -0.69
C TRP A 91 1.19 8.66 -0.22
N MET A 92 1.58 8.70 1.05
CA MET A 92 2.38 7.67 1.69
C MET A 92 1.81 7.40 3.08
N ASP A 93 1.78 6.14 3.48
CA ASP A 93 1.50 5.76 4.86
C ASP A 93 2.26 4.49 5.24
N ARG A 94 2.28 4.25 6.55
CA ARG A 94 2.81 3.04 7.15
C ARG A 94 1.80 1.90 7.07
N ILE A 95 2.30 0.70 6.81
CA ILE A 95 1.53 -0.55 6.92
C ILE A 95 1.69 -1.11 8.34
N PRO A 96 0.61 -1.35 9.12
CA PRO A 96 0.70 -1.94 10.45
C PRO A 96 1.19 -3.40 10.46
N ALA A 97 1.58 -3.88 11.63
CA ALA A 97 1.91 -5.31 11.83
C ALA A 97 0.71 -6.20 11.49
N GLY A 98 0.97 -7.36 10.88
CA GLY A 98 -0.07 -8.36 10.58
C GLY A 98 -0.94 -8.06 9.34
N PHE A 99 -0.58 -7.05 8.55
CA PHE A 99 -1.18 -6.79 7.23
C PHE A 99 -0.46 -7.53 6.12
N LEU A 100 0.87 -7.64 6.19
CA LEU A 100 1.71 -8.39 5.26
C LEU A 100 1.96 -9.81 5.75
N LYS A 101 2.15 -10.75 4.82
CA LYS A 101 2.52 -12.14 5.09
C LYS A 101 3.49 -12.66 4.04
N LYS A 102 4.25 -13.70 4.38
CA LYS A 102 5.01 -14.48 3.40
C LYS A 102 4.07 -15.07 2.33
N GLY A 103 4.54 -15.14 1.09
CA GLY A 103 3.79 -15.60 -0.08
C GLY A 103 2.89 -14.52 -0.67
N ASP A 104 1.72 -14.92 -1.16
CA ASP A 104 0.81 -14.03 -1.90
C ASP A 104 0.12 -13.01 -1.01
N ASN A 105 0.27 -11.74 -1.36
CA ASN A 105 -0.44 -10.61 -0.78
C ASN A 105 -1.38 -9.98 -1.81
N ARG A 106 -2.51 -9.46 -1.35
CA ARG A 106 -3.50 -8.76 -2.18
C ARG A 106 -3.64 -7.32 -1.73
N LEU A 107 -3.34 -6.37 -2.60
CA LEU A 107 -3.66 -4.96 -2.43
C LEU A 107 -4.96 -4.65 -3.18
N THR A 108 -5.95 -4.09 -2.49
CA THR A 108 -7.22 -3.66 -3.09
C THR A 108 -7.48 -2.20 -2.77
N ILE A 109 -7.86 -1.45 -3.79
CA ILE A 109 -8.32 -0.07 -3.66
C ILE A 109 -9.81 -0.06 -3.93
N ARG A 110 -10.58 0.56 -3.05
CA ARG A 110 -12.03 0.70 -3.17
C ARG A 110 -12.43 2.17 -3.15
N ARG A 111 -13.11 2.62 -4.20
CA ARG A 111 -13.69 3.97 -4.26
C ARG A 111 -14.87 4.10 -3.29
N ARG A 112 -14.88 5.18 -2.50
CA ARG A 112 -15.95 5.49 -1.55
C ARG A 112 -16.60 6.86 -1.77
N ALA A 113 -15.86 7.84 -2.24
CA ALA A 113 -16.39 9.16 -2.63
C ALA A 113 -17.01 9.14 -4.05
N VAL A 114 -17.63 10.27 -4.44
CA VAL A 114 -18.29 10.46 -5.75
C VAL A 114 -17.41 11.27 -6.73
N ASP A 115 -16.14 11.42 -6.41
CA ASP A 115 -15.09 12.09 -7.20
C ASP A 115 -14.62 11.29 -8.43
N ARG A 116 -13.77 11.88 -9.28
CA ARG A 116 -13.25 11.17 -10.47
C ARG A 116 -12.29 10.03 -10.10
N PHE A 117 -11.56 10.17 -9.00
CA PHE A 117 -10.60 9.24 -8.41
C PHE A 117 -9.94 8.26 -9.40
N ARG A 118 -8.72 8.60 -9.84
CA ARG A 118 -7.87 7.72 -10.64
C ARG A 118 -6.64 7.31 -9.85
N VAL A 119 -6.22 6.06 -9.97
CA VAL A 119 -4.96 5.56 -9.40
C VAL A 119 -4.04 5.09 -10.52
N ALA A 120 -2.81 5.61 -10.54
CA ALA A 120 -1.77 5.18 -11.49
C ALA A 120 -0.94 4.03 -10.91
N ASN A 121 0.02 4.36 -10.06
CA ASN A 121 0.96 3.39 -9.51
C ASN A 121 0.84 3.31 -7.99
N VAL A 122 1.05 2.11 -7.46
CA VAL A 122 1.20 1.86 -6.04
C VAL A 122 2.51 1.14 -5.79
N MET A 123 3.33 1.66 -4.87
CA MET A 123 4.49 0.96 -4.36
C MET A 123 4.20 0.44 -2.97
N VAL A 124 4.48 -0.84 -2.73
CA VAL A 124 4.50 -1.43 -1.39
C VAL A 124 5.94 -1.78 -1.06
N GLN A 125 6.48 -1.24 0.01
CA GLN A 125 7.82 -1.54 0.51
C GLN A 125 7.70 -2.36 1.80
N TRP A 126 8.61 -3.29 2.04
CA TRP A 126 8.70 -4.03 3.30
C TRP A 126 10.15 -4.39 3.65
N ARG A 127 10.32 -4.89 4.87
CA ARG A 127 11.50 -5.67 5.26
C ARG A 127 11.09 -7.07 5.67
N GLU A 128 11.92 -8.05 5.34
CA GLU A 128 11.69 -9.46 5.65
C GLU A 128 12.95 -10.09 6.25
N LYS A 129 12.76 -11.19 6.99
CA LYS A 129 13.88 -11.99 7.48
C LYS A 129 14.62 -12.55 6.27
N ALA A 130 15.92 -12.30 6.15
CA ALA A 130 16.70 -12.96 5.11
C ALA A 130 16.97 -14.40 5.59
N GLY A 131 16.24 -15.38 5.07
CA GLY A 131 16.68 -16.77 5.10
C GLY A 131 18.08 -16.87 4.47
N ALA A 132 18.95 -17.71 5.02
CA ALA A 132 20.38 -17.83 4.66
C ALA A 132 20.67 -18.20 3.19
N ALA A 133 19.66 -18.33 2.33
CA ALA A 133 19.76 -18.66 0.91
C ALA A 133 19.16 -17.59 -0.04
N GLY A 134 18.55 -16.52 0.48
CA GLY A 134 17.84 -15.51 -0.32
C GLY A 134 18.71 -14.31 -0.69
N GLY A 135 19.78 -14.54 -1.45
CA GLY A 135 20.51 -13.46 -2.12
C GLY A 135 19.57 -12.63 -3.00
N LEU A 136 19.88 -11.34 -3.17
CA LEU A 136 19.13 -10.39 -4.00
C LEU A 136 18.94 -10.95 -5.43
N THR A 137 17.71 -11.34 -5.80
CA THR A 137 17.34 -11.83 -7.15
C THR A 137 16.40 -10.85 -7.88
N GLY A 138 16.63 -9.54 -7.75
CA GLY A 138 15.92 -8.50 -8.49
C GLY A 138 16.85 -7.75 -9.47
N PRO A 139 16.34 -7.27 -10.62
CA PRO A 139 17.14 -6.63 -11.67
C PRO A 139 17.74 -5.25 -11.30
N ASP A 140 17.29 -4.61 -10.21
CA ASP A 140 17.64 -3.22 -9.90
C ASP A 140 18.70 -3.09 -8.81
N ARG A 141 19.96 -3.37 -9.16
CA ARG A 141 21.11 -2.91 -8.37
C ARG A 141 21.49 -1.48 -8.77
N ILE A 142 21.14 -0.49 -7.95
CA ILE A 142 21.90 0.76 -7.89
C ILE A 142 23.04 0.55 -6.89
N THR A 143 24.21 0.14 -7.37
CA THR A 143 25.45 0.28 -6.60
C THR A 143 25.87 1.74 -6.68
N ALA A 144 25.56 2.52 -5.64
CA ALA A 144 26.23 3.79 -5.42
C ALA A 144 27.66 3.46 -4.96
N ASN A 145 28.63 3.58 -5.87
CA ASN A 145 30.02 3.63 -5.47
C ASN A 145 30.26 5.02 -4.87
N ALA A 146 30.66 5.05 -3.59
CA ALA A 146 31.23 6.23 -2.96
C ALA A 146 32.65 6.47 -3.49
#